data_AF-A0A8B9ER88-F1
#
_entry.id   AF-A0A8B9ER88-F1
#
_cell.length_a   1.000
_cell.length_b   1.000
_cell.length_c   1.000
_cell.angle_alpha   90.00
_cell.angle_beta   90.00
_cell.angle_gamma   90.00
#
_symmetry.space_group_name_H-M   'P 1'
#
loop_
_entity.id
_entity.type
_entity.pdbx_description
1 polymer ?
#
loop_
_entity_poly.entity_id
_entity_poly.type
_entity_poly.pdbx_seq_one_letter_code
_entity_poly.pdbx_strand_id
1 'polypeptide(L)'
;MLWSVSQQKQPQQQRTIKFIFLKMAERCCSWHSCGEATQDYGPELFLTHSVMRGRPQQVLFLVALLDRNLEAGQESKEALDEQFEAQRTVFIQCDVTDPEQLKGAFKKVIEHFGRLDIVVNNAGVNNEKDWESTIQINLTSVIRGTYLGLEYMRKGNGGDGGVIINISSLAGLMPAAFQPVYCATKHGVIGFTRSIALAANIENYGVRLNTICPGFVNTPILQSIDKEENMGQYFSYKDEIKNMMQFYGVMDPSIIAEGLITIIEDDTLNGEVMKITASQGIHFQQYSQTPYTSSKR
;
A
#
# COMPACT_ATOMS: atom_id res chain seq x y z
N MET A 1 12.01 -55.49 25.22
CA MET A 1 12.92 -54.45 24.73
C MET A 1 12.54 -54.16 23.30
N LEU A 2 11.76 -53.10 23.04
CA LEU A 2 11.56 -52.46 21.73
C LEU A 2 10.72 -51.21 22.01
N TRP A 3 11.42 -50.08 22.14
CA TRP A 3 10.86 -48.73 22.24
C TRP A 3 10.34 -48.33 20.85
N SER A 4 9.06 -48.01 20.72
CA SER A 4 8.58 -47.22 19.57
C SER A 4 8.74 -45.75 19.94
N VAL A 5 9.69 -45.07 19.32
CA VAL A 5 9.80 -43.61 19.38
C VAL A 5 8.64 -43.05 18.57
N SER A 6 7.62 -42.53 19.25
CA SER A 6 6.63 -41.68 18.59
C SER A 6 7.33 -40.36 18.23
N GLN A 7 7.40 -40.05 16.94
CA GLN A 7 7.81 -38.72 16.52
C GLN A 7 6.67 -37.75 16.86
N GLN A 8 6.81 -37.05 18.00
CA GLN A 8 6.07 -35.83 18.25
C GLN A 8 6.43 -34.83 17.15
N LYS A 9 5.48 -34.55 16.24
CA LYS A 9 5.56 -33.38 15.37
C LYS A 9 5.67 -32.15 16.28
N GLN A 10 6.80 -31.45 16.21
CA GLN A 10 6.92 -30.13 16.83
C GLN A 10 5.84 -29.20 16.23
N PRO A 11 5.17 -28.37 17.03
CA PRO A 11 4.24 -27.39 16.50
C PRO A 11 4.99 -26.44 15.55
N GLN A 12 4.54 -26.34 14.30
CA GLN A 12 5.06 -25.36 13.34
C GLN A 12 4.89 -23.96 13.94
N GLN A 13 6.01 -23.27 14.14
CA GLN A 13 6.06 -21.95 14.77
C GLN A 13 5.41 -20.92 13.83
N GLN A 14 4.28 -20.34 14.25
CA GLN A 14 3.55 -19.34 13.48
C GLN A 14 4.41 -18.07 13.33
N ARG A 15 4.64 -17.59 12.10
CA ARG A 15 5.44 -16.39 11.83
C ARG A 15 4.54 -15.15 11.95
N THR A 16 4.82 -14.28 12.92
CA THR A 16 4.07 -13.02 13.08
C THR A 16 4.73 -11.91 12.26
N ILE A 17 3.97 -11.25 11.39
CA ILE A 17 4.42 -10.13 10.56
C ILE A 17 3.65 -8.87 10.98
N LYS A 18 4.35 -7.79 11.31
CA LYS A 18 3.74 -6.55 11.84
C LYS A 18 3.91 -5.41 10.86
N PHE A 19 2.83 -4.72 10.51
CA PHE A 19 2.85 -3.78 9.40
C PHE A 19 2.08 -2.49 9.65
N ILE A 20 2.52 -1.44 8.99
CA ILE A 20 1.83 -0.16 8.87
C ILE A 20 1.16 -0.10 7.51
N PHE A 21 -0.14 0.17 7.50
CA PHE A 21 -0.89 0.49 6.30
C PHE A 21 -1.36 1.93 6.39
N LEU A 22 -0.74 2.81 5.59
CA LEU A 22 -1.06 4.24 5.54
C LEU A 22 -2.23 4.46 4.57
N LYS A 23 -3.39 4.83 5.10
CA LYS A 23 -4.65 5.03 4.40
C LYS A 23 -5.02 6.52 4.38
N MET A 24 -5.83 6.91 3.39
CA MET A 24 -6.50 8.21 3.37
C MET A 24 -7.95 8.00 2.93
N ALA A 25 -8.87 7.81 3.88
CA ALA A 25 -10.28 7.72 3.56
C ALA A 25 -10.93 9.11 3.54
N GLU A 26 -11.37 9.52 2.36
CA GLU A 26 -12.56 10.38 2.27
C GLU A 26 -13.81 9.48 2.38
N ARG A 27 -14.83 9.97 3.11
CA ARG A 27 -16.09 9.26 3.40
C ARG A 27 -16.65 8.53 2.16
N CYS A 28 -17.09 7.28 2.32
CA CYS A 28 -18.17 6.74 1.49
C CYS A 28 -19.50 7.07 2.17
N CYS A 29 -20.44 7.65 1.43
CA CYS A 29 -21.84 7.72 1.88
C CYS A 29 -22.36 6.31 2.16
N SER A 30 -23.17 6.20 3.22
CA SER A 30 -23.92 5.02 3.66
C SER A 30 -24.47 4.20 2.48
N TRP A 31 -24.02 2.96 2.35
CA TRP A 31 -24.70 1.95 1.56
C TRP A 31 -25.80 1.34 2.44
N HIS A 32 -27.05 1.65 2.16
CA HIS A 32 -28.19 0.90 2.65
C HIS A 32 -28.89 0.34 1.43
N SER A 33 -28.70 -0.96 1.19
CA SER A 33 -29.48 -1.90 0.37
C SER A 33 -28.65 -2.70 -0.64
N CYS A 34 -28.13 -3.85 -0.21
CA CYS A 34 -28.25 -5.13 -0.93
C CYS A 34 -27.67 -6.26 -0.05
N GLY A 35 -28.48 -7.29 0.20
CA GLY A 35 -28.08 -8.42 1.02
C GLY A 35 -27.20 -9.40 0.25
N GLU A 36 -25.99 -9.64 0.76
CA GLU A 36 -25.26 -10.91 0.88
C GLU A 36 -23.90 -10.60 1.52
N ALA A 37 -23.43 -11.48 2.41
CA ALA A 37 -22.43 -11.22 3.47
C ALA A 37 -20.96 -10.96 3.02
N THR A 38 -20.75 -10.28 1.90
CA THR A 38 -19.44 -9.85 1.39
C THR A 38 -19.41 -8.43 0.81
N GLN A 39 -20.51 -7.68 0.83
CA GLN A 39 -20.56 -6.28 0.36
C GLN A 39 -20.89 -5.37 1.54
N ASP A 40 -19.90 -4.60 2.04
CA ASP A 40 -20.13 -3.31 2.72
C ASP A 40 -18.84 -2.61 3.21
N TYR A 41 -17.66 -3.07 2.79
CA TYR A 41 -16.41 -2.43 3.17
C TYR A 41 -15.87 -1.53 2.06
N GLY A 42 -15.43 -0.33 2.44
CA GLY A 42 -14.69 0.54 1.53
C GLY A 42 -13.49 -0.22 0.93
N PRO A 43 -13.10 0.09 -0.30
CA PRO A 43 -12.12 -0.69 -1.08
C PRO A 43 -10.74 -0.80 -0.38
N GLU A 44 -10.41 0.13 0.50
CA GLU A 44 -9.15 0.16 1.26
C GLU A 44 -9.17 -0.73 2.52
N LEU A 45 -10.35 -0.90 3.12
CA LEU A 45 -10.58 -1.88 4.19
C LEU A 45 -10.50 -3.31 3.62
N PHE A 46 -10.97 -3.48 2.38
CA PHE A 46 -10.83 -4.74 1.65
C PHE A 46 -9.37 -5.12 1.40
N LEU A 47 -8.49 -4.16 1.06
CA LEU A 47 -7.05 -4.43 0.92
C LEU A 47 -6.43 -4.96 2.21
N THR A 48 -6.72 -4.28 3.33
CA THR A 48 -6.23 -4.70 4.65
C THR A 48 -6.76 -6.08 5.03
N HIS A 49 -8.05 -6.29 4.83
CA HIS A 49 -8.73 -7.55 5.10
C HIS A 49 -8.17 -8.70 4.25
N SER A 50 -7.93 -8.47 2.96
CA SER A 50 -7.37 -9.47 2.05
C SER A 50 -5.93 -9.82 2.40
N VAL A 51 -5.12 -8.83 2.80
CA VAL A 51 -3.77 -9.07 3.33
C VAL A 51 -3.85 -9.94 4.59
N MET A 52 -4.80 -9.64 5.49
CA MET A 52 -5.02 -10.41 6.71
C MET A 52 -5.53 -11.84 6.48
N ARG A 53 -6.17 -12.10 5.32
CA ARG A 53 -6.65 -13.42 4.87
C ARG A 53 -5.65 -14.23 4.03
N GLY A 54 -4.45 -13.71 3.73
CA GLY A 54 -3.44 -14.39 2.90
C GLY A 54 -3.21 -15.88 3.25
N ARG A 55 -2.91 -16.73 2.26
CA ARG A 55 -2.74 -18.19 2.39
C ARG A 55 -1.31 -18.55 2.89
N PRO A 56 -1.02 -19.64 3.62
CA PRO A 56 -1.83 -20.55 4.46
C PRO A 56 -1.72 -20.21 5.98
N GLN A 57 -2.34 -21.04 6.82
CA GLN A 57 -2.52 -21.00 8.31
C GLN A 57 -1.28 -20.72 9.22
N GLN A 58 -0.16 -20.22 8.70
CA GLN A 58 1.12 -20.11 9.41
C GLN A 58 1.65 -18.67 9.56
N VAL A 59 1.01 -17.66 8.97
CA VAL A 59 1.44 -16.26 9.07
C VAL A 59 0.38 -15.42 9.76
N LEU A 60 0.76 -14.81 10.89
CA LEU A 60 -0.11 -13.90 11.65
C LEU A 60 0.26 -12.46 11.33
N PHE A 61 -0.57 -11.79 10.54
CA PHE A 61 -0.47 -10.37 10.29
C PHE A 61 -1.03 -9.54 11.47
N LEU A 62 -0.27 -8.54 11.92
CA LEU A 62 -0.67 -7.51 12.89
C LEU A 62 -0.64 -6.13 12.19
N VAL A 63 -1.79 -5.46 12.13
CA VAL A 63 -2.02 -4.26 11.31
C VAL A 63 -2.09 -3.00 12.14
N ALA A 64 -1.36 -1.97 11.75
CA ALA A 64 -1.68 -0.60 12.12
C ALA A 64 -2.35 0.13 10.95
N LEU A 65 -3.61 0.51 11.12
CA LEU A 65 -4.37 1.36 10.21
C LEU A 65 -4.14 2.82 10.56
N LEU A 66 -3.56 3.58 9.64
CA LEU A 66 -3.37 5.03 9.79
C LEU A 66 -4.29 5.77 8.83
N ASP A 67 -5.09 6.70 9.32
CA ASP A 67 -5.98 7.52 8.49
C ASP A 67 -6.21 8.90 9.12
N ARG A 68 -6.40 9.95 8.31
CA ARG A 68 -6.77 11.27 8.84
C ARG A 68 -8.22 11.29 9.33
N ASN A 69 -9.08 10.45 8.75
CA ASN A 69 -10.49 10.37 9.05
C ASN A 69 -10.74 9.43 10.24
N LEU A 70 -11.03 10.02 11.40
CA LEU A 70 -11.27 9.29 12.64
C LEU A 70 -12.43 8.29 12.54
N GLU A 71 -13.57 8.74 12.02
CA GLU A 71 -14.81 7.95 11.92
C GLU A 71 -14.61 6.75 11.00
N ALA A 72 -14.18 6.99 9.76
CA ALA A 72 -13.94 5.92 8.79
C ALA A 72 -12.83 4.94 9.23
N GLY A 73 -11.83 5.45 9.96
CA GLY A 73 -10.74 4.65 10.51
C GLY A 73 -11.20 3.73 11.65
N GLN A 74 -12.06 4.23 12.54
CA GLN A 74 -12.67 3.45 13.63
C GLN A 74 -13.61 2.38 13.08
N GLU A 75 -14.51 2.74 12.17
CA GLU A 75 -15.39 1.78 11.47
C GLU A 75 -14.58 0.68 10.78
N SER A 76 -13.47 1.05 10.14
CA SER A 76 -12.56 0.08 9.50
C SER A 76 -11.94 -0.88 10.50
N LYS A 77 -11.57 -0.41 11.69
CA LYS A 77 -11.04 -1.27 12.74
C LYS A 77 -12.12 -2.21 13.28
N GLU A 78 -13.30 -1.69 13.60
CA GLU A 78 -14.42 -2.48 14.13
C GLU A 78 -14.80 -3.62 13.17
N ALA A 79 -14.89 -3.32 11.88
CA ALA A 79 -15.11 -4.31 10.83
C ALA A 79 -14.03 -5.41 10.74
N LEU A 80 -12.77 -5.08 11.04
CA LEU A 80 -11.70 -6.08 11.12
C LEU A 80 -11.79 -6.90 12.41
N ASP A 81 -12.17 -6.28 13.53
CA ASP A 81 -12.31 -6.94 14.83
C ASP A 81 -13.49 -7.94 14.86
N GLU A 82 -14.48 -7.78 13.98
CA GLU A 82 -15.54 -8.78 13.76
C GLU A 82 -15.01 -10.07 13.11
N GLN A 83 -13.90 -10.00 12.38
CA GLN A 83 -13.39 -11.09 11.55
C GLN A 83 -12.05 -11.65 12.02
N PHE A 84 -11.31 -10.86 12.79
CA PHE A 84 -10.00 -11.17 13.31
C PHE A 84 -9.93 -10.77 14.78
N GLU A 85 -9.02 -11.38 15.55
CA GLU A 85 -8.88 -11.04 16.96
C GLU A 85 -8.49 -9.56 17.13
N ALA A 86 -9.15 -8.84 18.04
CA ALA A 86 -9.04 -7.38 18.17
C ALA A 86 -7.61 -6.88 18.43
N GLN A 87 -6.76 -7.69 19.06
CA GLN A 87 -5.33 -7.40 19.26
C GLN A 87 -4.51 -7.38 17.96
N ARG A 88 -5.06 -7.89 16.86
CA ARG A 88 -4.37 -7.93 15.57
C ARG A 88 -4.45 -6.64 14.80
N THR A 89 -5.27 -5.68 15.25
CA THR A 89 -5.42 -4.40 14.57
C THR A 89 -5.34 -3.26 15.57
N VAL A 90 -4.68 -2.17 15.18
CA VAL A 90 -4.73 -0.89 15.88
C VAL A 90 -5.05 0.21 14.88
N PHE A 91 -5.91 1.14 15.27
CA PHE A 91 -6.17 2.34 14.50
C PHE A 91 -5.46 3.54 15.14
N ILE A 92 -4.80 4.35 14.32
CA ILE A 92 -4.12 5.57 14.73
C ILE A 92 -4.54 6.67 13.77
N GLN A 93 -5.27 7.67 14.28
CA GLN A 93 -5.56 8.86 13.49
C GLN A 93 -4.25 9.59 13.16
N CYS A 94 -4.01 9.86 11.87
CA CYS A 94 -2.77 10.44 11.39
C CYS A 94 -2.98 11.16 10.06
N ASP A 95 -2.67 12.46 10.02
CA ASP A 95 -2.44 13.16 8.76
C ASP A 95 -1.00 12.91 8.28
N VAL A 96 -0.84 12.23 7.15
CA VAL A 96 0.48 11.90 6.58
C VAL A 96 1.27 13.13 6.11
N THR A 97 0.59 14.26 5.90
CA THR A 97 1.24 15.53 5.55
C THR A 97 1.89 16.22 6.76
N ASP A 98 1.43 15.91 7.98
CA ASP A 98 2.01 16.39 9.23
C ASP A 98 3.18 15.49 9.67
N PRO A 99 4.44 16.01 9.68
CA PRO A 99 5.61 15.22 10.03
C PRO A 99 5.58 14.67 11.46
N GLU A 100 5.05 15.43 12.42
CA GLU A 100 5.04 15.05 13.82
C GLU A 100 3.96 14.00 14.10
N GLN A 101 2.79 14.14 13.47
CA GLN A 101 1.77 13.10 13.52
C GLN A 101 2.27 11.79 12.93
N LEU A 102 2.89 11.84 11.74
CA LEU A 102 3.39 10.63 11.07
C LEU A 102 4.49 9.95 11.89
N LYS A 103 5.46 10.71 12.40
CA LYS A 103 6.51 10.19 13.29
C LYS A 103 5.92 9.59 14.58
N GLY A 104 4.97 10.30 15.19
CA GLY A 104 4.26 9.82 16.37
C GLY A 104 3.47 8.54 16.12
N ALA A 105 2.87 8.39 14.94
CA ALA A 105 2.16 7.17 14.56
C ALA A 105 3.12 5.98 14.42
N PHE A 106 4.26 6.14 13.72
CA PHE A 106 5.28 5.08 13.65
C PHE A 106 5.77 4.66 15.03
N LYS A 107 6.06 5.63 15.91
CA LYS A 107 6.45 5.35 17.30
C LYS A 107 5.40 4.53 18.05
N LYS A 108 4.11 4.92 17.98
CA LYS A 108 3.01 4.18 18.61
C LYS A 108 2.89 2.75 18.08
N VAL A 109 3.10 2.53 16.78
CA VAL A 109 3.08 1.20 16.20
C VAL A 109 4.22 0.35 16.75
N ILE A 110 5.43 0.88 16.82
CA ILE A 110 6.58 0.20 17.43
C ILE A 110 6.34 -0.08 18.92
N GLU A 111 5.76 0.85 19.68
CA GLU A 111 5.44 0.63 21.09
C GLU A 111 4.37 -0.46 21.28
N HIS A 112 3.36 -0.49 20.41
CA HIS A 112 2.25 -1.44 20.50
C HIS A 112 2.65 -2.84 20.03
N PHE A 113 3.38 -2.93 18.92
CA PHE A 113 3.72 -4.19 18.27
C PHE A 113 5.17 -4.64 18.53
N GLY A 114 6.07 -3.79 19.01
CA GLY A 114 7.46 -4.11 19.33
C GLY A 114 8.42 -4.24 18.14
N ARG A 115 7.91 -4.30 16.91
CA ARG A 115 8.69 -4.34 15.65
C ARG A 115 7.85 -3.82 14.48
N LEU A 116 8.52 -3.51 13.38
CA LEU A 116 7.92 -3.14 12.10
C LEU A 116 8.58 -3.94 10.98
N ASP A 117 7.79 -4.67 10.20
CA ASP A 117 8.26 -5.55 9.13
C ASP A 117 7.85 -5.06 7.74
N ILE A 118 6.72 -4.36 7.65
CA ILE A 118 6.17 -3.87 6.39
C ILE A 118 5.64 -2.45 6.55
N VAL A 119 5.92 -1.58 5.59
CA VAL A 119 5.26 -0.28 5.44
C VAL A 119 4.60 -0.21 4.08
N VAL A 120 3.31 0.08 4.04
CA VAL A 120 2.59 0.36 2.79
C VAL A 120 2.21 1.83 2.76
N ASN A 121 2.92 2.62 1.95
CA ASN A 121 2.58 4.01 1.68
C ASN A 121 1.48 4.04 0.60
N ASN A 122 0.23 3.93 1.02
CA ASN A 122 -0.94 3.85 0.13
C ASN A 122 -1.73 5.18 0.02
N ALA A 123 -1.72 6.02 1.07
CA ALA A 123 -2.45 7.29 1.10
C ALA A 123 -2.22 8.12 -0.18
N GLY A 124 -3.31 8.60 -0.77
CA GLY A 124 -3.25 9.38 -2.01
C GLY A 124 -4.57 10.06 -2.32
N VAL A 125 -4.48 11.14 -3.11
CA VAL A 125 -5.61 11.93 -3.59
C VAL A 125 -5.49 12.23 -5.07
N ASN A 126 -6.61 12.57 -5.71
CA ASN A 126 -6.64 13.22 -7.01
C ASN A 126 -7.30 14.59 -6.84
N ASN A 127 -6.46 15.64 -6.83
CA ASN A 127 -6.90 17.03 -6.78
C ASN A 127 -5.93 17.91 -7.60
N GLU A 128 -6.29 18.19 -8.84
CA GLU A 128 -5.57 19.09 -9.75
C GLU A 128 -5.89 20.58 -9.48
N LYS A 129 -6.94 20.89 -8.71
CA LYS A 129 -7.25 22.26 -8.30
C LYS A 129 -6.39 22.70 -7.11
N ASP A 130 -6.32 21.88 -6.07
CA ASP A 130 -5.39 22.01 -4.93
C ASP A 130 -4.20 21.06 -5.14
N TRP A 131 -3.39 21.41 -6.13
CA TRP A 131 -2.33 20.54 -6.63
C TRP A 131 -1.12 20.48 -5.69
N GLU A 132 -0.87 21.52 -4.90
CA GLU A 132 0.17 21.53 -3.87
C GLU A 132 -0.10 20.44 -2.83
N SER A 133 -1.36 20.33 -2.38
CA SER A 133 -1.80 19.27 -1.47
C SER A 133 -1.61 17.88 -2.08
N THR A 134 -1.93 17.73 -3.37
CA THR A 134 -1.65 16.48 -4.12
C THR A 134 -0.16 16.11 -4.08
N ILE A 135 0.77 17.07 -4.22
CA ILE A 135 2.21 16.79 -4.08
C ILE A 135 2.58 16.40 -2.65
N GLN A 136 2.06 17.12 -1.65
CA GLN A 136 2.35 16.84 -0.25
C GLN A 136 1.89 15.43 0.15
N ILE A 137 0.69 15.04 -0.25
CA ILE A 137 0.12 13.73 0.06
C ILE A 137 0.78 12.64 -0.80
N ASN A 138 0.74 12.75 -2.12
CA ASN A 138 1.09 11.63 -3.00
C ASN A 138 2.59 11.39 -3.15
N LEU A 139 3.43 12.38 -2.86
CA LEU A 139 4.88 12.27 -3.03
C LEU A 139 5.65 12.56 -1.74
N THR A 140 5.46 13.74 -1.14
CA THR A 140 6.23 14.12 0.06
C THR A 140 5.97 13.16 1.22
N SER A 141 4.72 12.78 1.46
CA SER A 141 4.36 11.85 2.53
C SER A 141 4.90 10.43 2.28
N VAL A 142 4.94 9.98 1.02
CA VAL A 142 5.53 8.68 0.64
C VAL A 142 7.02 8.65 0.93
N ILE A 143 7.74 9.73 0.58
CA ILE A 143 9.16 9.88 0.89
C ILE A 143 9.38 9.85 2.41
N ARG A 144 8.58 10.63 3.15
CA ARG A 144 8.67 10.71 4.62
C ARG A 144 8.37 9.37 5.30
N GLY A 145 7.28 8.72 4.92
CA GLY A 145 6.88 7.41 5.43
C GLY A 145 7.91 6.32 5.10
N THR A 146 8.52 6.38 3.91
CA THR A 146 9.63 5.50 3.54
C THR A 146 10.85 5.72 4.44
N TYR A 147 11.27 6.97 4.67
CA TYR A 147 12.41 7.24 5.56
C TYR A 147 12.15 6.87 7.01
N LEU A 148 10.94 7.09 7.53
CA LEU A 148 10.54 6.62 8.86
C LEU A 148 10.55 5.09 8.93
N GLY A 149 10.06 4.40 7.89
CA GLY A 149 10.17 2.94 7.79
C GLY A 149 11.63 2.49 7.87
N LEU A 150 12.52 3.09 7.08
CA LEU A 150 13.94 2.79 7.11
C LEU A 150 14.60 3.09 8.47
N GLU A 151 14.16 4.13 9.19
CA GLU A 151 14.66 4.45 10.54
C GLU A 151 14.51 3.26 11.50
N TYR A 152 13.34 2.59 11.47
CA TYR A 152 13.04 1.46 12.36
C TYR A 152 13.41 0.09 11.79
N MET A 153 13.40 -0.08 10.46
CA MET A 153 13.55 -1.38 9.81
C MET A 153 15.00 -1.69 9.40
N ARG A 154 15.84 -0.68 9.15
CA ARG A 154 17.20 -0.90 8.64
C ARG A 154 18.08 -1.62 9.66
N LYS A 155 18.83 -2.63 9.21
CA LYS A 155 19.80 -3.38 10.04
C LYS A 155 20.84 -2.50 10.74
N GLY A 156 21.33 -1.48 10.03
CA GLY A 156 22.26 -0.49 10.59
C GLY A 156 21.71 0.32 11.77
N ASN A 157 20.39 0.36 11.93
CA ASN A 157 19.71 1.02 13.05
C ASN A 157 19.19 0.03 14.11
N GLY A 158 19.57 -1.25 14.02
CA GLY A 158 19.11 -2.31 14.92
C GLY A 158 17.78 -2.95 14.53
N GLY A 159 17.22 -2.63 13.36
CA GLY A 159 16.06 -3.32 12.81
C GLY A 159 16.40 -4.67 12.17
N ASP A 160 15.38 -5.48 11.88
CA ASP A 160 15.55 -6.83 11.30
C ASP A 160 15.49 -6.86 9.76
N GLY A 161 15.32 -5.71 9.12
CA GLY A 161 14.94 -5.61 7.72
C GLY A 161 13.42 -5.61 7.51
N GLY A 162 13.00 -5.82 6.27
CA GLY A 162 11.57 -5.89 5.92
C GLY A 162 11.29 -5.42 4.50
N VAL A 163 10.06 -4.97 4.24
CA VAL A 163 9.67 -4.47 2.91
C VAL A 163 8.83 -3.19 3.00
N ILE A 164 9.16 -2.21 2.16
CA ILE A 164 8.39 -0.98 1.99
C ILE A 164 7.75 -1.02 0.60
N ILE A 165 6.44 -0.80 0.54
CA ILE A 165 5.66 -0.81 -0.70
C ILE A 165 5.02 0.56 -0.88
N ASN A 166 5.34 1.19 -2.01
CA ASN A 166 4.81 2.51 -2.37
C ASN A 166 3.76 2.37 -3.46
N ILE A 167 2.57 2.93 -3.25
CA ILE A 167 1.49 2.87 -4.24
C ILE A 167 1.62 4.05 -5.22
N SER A 168 2.08 3.72 -6.43
CA SER A 168 2.08 4.63 -7.57
C SER A 168 0.77 4.47 -8.39
N SER A 169 0.87 4.46 -9.71
CA SER A 169 -0.21 4.31 -10.69
C SER A 169 0.40 4.02 -12.06
N LEU A 170 -0.38 3.50 -13.01
CA LEU A 170 0.03 3.55 -14.42
C LEU A 170 0.29 4.99 -14.88
N ALA A 171 -0.35 6.00 -14.28
CA ALA A 171 -0.02 7.41 -14.50
C ALA A 171 1.41 7.78 -14.06
N GLY A 172 2.15 6.89 -13.39
CA GLY A 172 3.58 7.01 -13.13
C GLY A 172 4.49 6.48 -14.24
N LEU A 173 3.92 5.81 -15.25
CA LEU A 173 4.62 5.16 -16.36
C LEU A 173 4.18 5.66 -17.74
N MET A 174 3.09 6.43 -17.79
CA MET A 174 2.58 7.05 -19.00
C MET A 174 1.97 8.42 -18.68
N PRO A 175 1.87 9.33 -19.66
CA PRO A 175 1.21 10.61 -19.46
C PRO A 175 -0.27 10.44 -19.10
N ALA A 176 -0.77 11.28 -18.19
CA ALA A 176 -2.20 11.47 -17.94
C ALA A 176 -2.58 12.92 -18.24
N ALA A 177 -3.10 13.18 -19.45
CA ALA A 177 -3.31 14.53 -19.98
C ALA A 177 -4.20 15.42 -19.09
N PHE A 178 -5.15 14.82 -18.37
CA PHE A 178 -6.15 15.53 -17.55
C PHE A 178 -5.87 15.45 -16.06
N GLN A 179 -4.73 14.87 -15.68
CA GLN A 179 -4.26 14.74 -14.30
C GLN A 179 -2.72 14.92 -14.24
N PRO A 180 -2.16 16.03 -14.77
CA PRO A 180 -0.72 16.17 -14.93
C PRO A 180 0.05 16.26 -13.61
N VAL A 181 -0.52 16.88 -12.55
CA VAL A 181 0.18 16.93 -11.25
C VAL A 181 0.12 15.58 -10.57
N TYR A 182 -1.03 14.91 -10.57
CA TYR A 182 -1.14 13.52 -10.12
C TYR A 182 -0.13 12.63 -10.86
N CYS A 183 -0.06 12.71 -12.19
CA CYS A 183 0.91 12.04 -13.05
C CYS A 183 2.35 12.30 -12.59
N ALA A 184 2.71 13.56 -12.34
CA ALA A 184 4.04 13.94 -11.86
C ALA A 184 4.36 13.31 -10.50
N THR A 185 3.41 13.33 -9.55
CA THR A 185 3.62 12.69 -8.23
C THR A 185 3.87 11.20 -8.35
N LYS A 186 3.11 10.50 -9.21
CA LYS A 186 3.21 9.05 -9.40
C LYS A 186 4.49 8.64 -10.15
N HIS A 187 4.97 9.47 -11.08
CA HIS A 187 6.32 9.32 -11.65
C HIS A 187 7.39 9.50 -10.57
N GLY A 188 7.24 10.52 -9.71
CA GLY A 188 8.13 10.79 -8.59
C GLY A 188 8.25 9.61 -7.63
N VAL A 189 7.14 8.95 -7.29
CA VAL A 189 7.13 7.75 -6.45
C VAL A 189 7.96 6.62 -7.06
N ILE A 190 7.84 6.37 -8.37
CA ILE A 190 8.62 5.32 -9.04
C ILE A 190 10.10 5.66 -9.05
N GLY A 191 10.45 6.89 -9.45
CA GLY A 191 11.84 7.36 -9.46
C GLY A 191 12.50 7.27 -8.09
N PHE A 192 11.79 7.74 -7.05
CA PHE A 192 12.24 7.65 -5.67
C PHE A 192 12.44 6.20 -5.23
N THR A 193 11.42 5.36 -5.39
CA THR A 193 11.44 3.97 -4.88
C THR A 193 12.57 3.16 -5.50
N ARG A 194 12.76 3.25 -6.83
CA ARG A 194 13.86 2.55 -7.51
C ARG A 194 15.23 3.05 -7.07
N SER A 195 15.37 4.35 -6.82
CA SER A 195 16.64 4.95 -6.37
C SER A 195 17.00 4.50 -4.96
N ILE A 196 16.04 4.54 -4.02
CA ILE A 196 16.30 4.12 -2.64
C ILE A 196 16.45 2.59 -2.51
N ALA A 197 15.79 1.80 -3.35
CA ALA A 197 15.98 0.35 -3.43
C ALA A 197 17.43 -0.02 -3.81
N LEU A 198 18.00 0.74 -4.76
CA LEU A 198 19.40 0.58 -5.13
C LEU A 198 20.33 0.93 -3.97
N ALA A 199 20.08 2.06 -3.29
CA ALA A 199 20.84 2.43 -2.09
C ALA A 199 20.74 1.35 -1.00
N ALA A 200 19.55 0.78 -0.80
CA ALA A 200 19.32 -0.28 0.17
C ALA A 200 20.13 -1.56 -0.11
N ASN A 201 20.34 -1.90 -1.39
CA ASN A 201 21.22 -3.00 -1.79
C ASN A 201 22.70 -2.68 -1.53
N ILE A 202 23.18 -1.51 -1.96
CA ILE A 202 24.59 -1.09 -1.82
C ILE A 202 25.00 -1.03 -0.35
N GLU A 203 24.14 -0.44 0.47
CA GLU A 203 24.39 -0.17 1.88
C GLU A 203 23.86 -1.27 2.82
N ASN A 204 23.41 -2.39 2.23
CA ASN A 204 22.87 -3.57 2.93
C ASN A 204 21.85 -3.22 4.02
N TYR A 205 20.82 -2.44 3.66
CA TYR A 205 19.79 -2.01 4.62
C TYR A 205 19.01 -3.20 5.22
N GLY A 206 18.94 -4.31 4.49
CA GLY A 206 18.04 -5.43 4.82
C GLY A 206 16.58 -5.14 4.52
N VAL A 207 16.27 -4.00 3.88
CA VAL A 207 14.91 -3.57 3.57
C VAL A 207 14.73 -3.55 2.05
N ARG A 208 13.71 -4.25 1.55
CA ARG A 208 13.30 -4.22 0.14
C ARG A 208 12.34 -3.05 -0.09
N LEU A 209 12.43 -2.38 -1.24
CA LEU A 209 11.52 -1.29 -1.59
C LEU A 209 10.96 -1.52 -2.98
N ASN A 210 9.64 -1.58 -3.11
CA ASN A 210 8.97 -1.88 -4.37
C ASN A 210 7.78 -0.93 -4.61
N THR A 211 7.38 -0.79 -5.88
CA THR A 211 6.24 0.04 -6.27
C THR A 211 5.15 -0.82 -6.89
N ILE A 212 3.89 -0.54 -6.52
CA ILE A 212 2.71 -1.05 -7.25
C ILE A 212 2.13 0.10 -8.08
N CYS A 213 1.82 -0.16 -9.35
CA CYS A 213 1.28 0.75 -10.33
C CYS A 213 -0.07 0.20 -10.85
N PRO A 214 -1.17 0.44 -10.13
CA PRO A 214 -2.49 0.02 -10.59
C PRO A 214 -2.94 0.80 -11.83
N GLY A 215 -3.70 0.13 -12.70
CA GLY A 215 -4.65 0.79 -13.60
C GLY A 215 -5.85 1.35 -12.84
N PHE A 216 -7.01 1.47 -13.48
CA PHE A 216 -8.21 1.94 -12.80
C PHE A 216 -8.70 0.90 -11.77
N VAL A 217 -8.89 1.33 -10.52
CA VAL A 217 -9.40 0.51 -9.42
C VAL A 217 -10.63 1.18 -8.82
N ASN A 218 -11.69 0.41 -8.57
CA ASN A 218 -12.94 0.93 -8.03
C ASN A 218 -12.77 1.49 -6.60
N THR A 219 -12.42 2.77 -6.51
CA THR A 219 -12.09 3.49 -5.27
C THR A 219 -12.66 4.91 -5.27
N PRO A 220 -12.77 5.59 -4.11
CA PRO A 220 -13.20 6.98 -4.05
C PRO A 220 -12.38 7.95 -4.92
N ILE A 221 -11.10 7.65 -5.19
CA ILE A 221 -10.27 8.43 -6.13
C ILE A 221 -10.91 8.50 -7.52
N LEU A 222 -11.54 7.43 -8.02
CA LEU A 222 -12.20 7.46 -9.32
C LEU A 222 -13.45 8.35 -9.30
N GLN A 223 -14.12 8.49 -8.16
CA GLN A 223 -15.28 9.36 -8.03
C GLN A 223 -14.88 10.85 -8.03
N SER A 224 -13.63 11.18 -7.70
CA SER A 224 -13.18 12.57 -7.68
C SER A 224 -13.06 13.18 -9.08
N ILE A 225 -13.01 12.37 -10.15
CA ILE A 225 -13.02 12.86 -11.53
C ILE A 225 -14.32 13.58 -11.89
N ASP A 226 -15.41 13.26 -11.19
CA ASP A 226 -16.73 13.85 -11.39
C ASP A 226 -16.96 15.16 -10.63
N LYS A 227 -15.90 15.67 -9.97
CA LYS A 227 -15.98 16.87 -9.15
C LYS A 227 -15.06 17.97 -9.68
N GLU A 228 -15.62 19.13 -9.98
CA GLU A 228 -14.85 20.30 -10.44
C GLU A 228 -13.88 20.79 -9.36
N GLU A 229 -14.23 20.64 -8.08
CA GLU A 229 -13.36 20.98 -6.95
C GLU A 229 -12.07 20.17 -6.91
N ASN A 230 -12.05 18.99 -7.54
CA ASN A 230 -10.86 18.16 -7.69
C ASN A 230 -10.19 18.39 -9.04
N MET A 231 -10.95 18.46 -10.13
CA MET A 231 -10.39 18.47 -11.49
C MET A 231 -9.99 19.86 -11.99
N GLY A 232 -10.52 20.94 -11.38
CA GLY A 232 -10.22 22.32 -11.76
C GLY A 232 -10.39 22.56 -13.27
N GLN A 233 -9.35 23.09 -13.91
CA GLN A 233 -9.35 23.37 -15.36
C GLN A 233 -9.54 22.13 -16.26
N TYR A 234 -9.33 20.93 -15.73
CA TYR A 234 -9.46 19.68 -16.49
C TYR A 234 -10.86 19.07 -16.40
N PHE A 235 -11.78 19.67 -15.63
CA PHE A 235 -13.11 19.11 -15.39
C PHE A 235 -13.91 18.89 -16.68
N SER A 236 -13.76 19.76 -17.68
CA SER A 236 -14.43 19.61 -18.98
C SER A 236 -14.00 18.39 -19.77
N TYR A 237 -12.90 17.73 -19.39
CA TYR A 237 -12.36 16.53 -20.06
C TYR A 237 -12.60 15.24 -19.27
N LYS A 238 -13.40 15.27 -18.20
CA LYS A 238 -13.68 14.08 -17.37
C LYS A 238 -14.22 12.89 -18.15
N ASP A 239 -14.98 13.14 -19.22
CA ASP A 239 -15.57 12.08 -20.04
C ASP A 239 -14.51 11.32 -20.84
N GLU A 240 -13.36 11.95 -21.15
CA GLU A 240 -12.23 11.25 -21.75
C GLU A 240 -11.59 10.25 -20.78
N ILE A 241 -11.52 10.59 -19.49
CA ILE A 241 -11.07 9.66 -18.45
C ILE A 241 -12.07 8.49 -18.33
N LYS A 242 -13.37 8.77 -18.37
CA LYS A 242 -14.41 7.73 -18.34
C LYS A 242 -14.35 6.81 -19.56
N ASN A 243 -14.09 7.34 -20.75
CA ASN A 243 -13.88 6.55 -21.96
C ASN A 243 -12.69 5.61 -21.81
N MET A 244 -11.57 6.09 -21.23
CA MET A 244 -10.43 5.24 -20.90
C MET A 244 -10.80 4.15 -19.89
N MET A 245 -11.58 4.47 -18.85
CA MET A 245 -12.05 3.48 -17.87
C MET A 245 -12.92 2.40 -18.51
N GLN A 246 -13.83 2.77 -19.42
CA GLN A 246 -14.67 1.83 -20.16
C GLN A 246 -13.84 0.94 -21.07
N PHE A 247 -12.83 1.50 -21.74
CA PHE A 247 -11.97 0.78 -22.66
C PHE A 247 -11.01 -0.19 -21.95
N TYR A 248 -10.30 0.27 -20.92
CA TYR A 248 -9.31 -0.52 -20.22
C TYR A 248 -9.89 -1.41 -19.12
N GLY A 249 -11.10 -1.11 -18.64
CA GLY A 249 -11.73 -1.79 -17.51
C GLY A 249 -11.33 -1.21 -16.15
N VAL A 250 -12.21 -1.40 -15.17
CA VAL A 250 -12.00 -1.03 -13.77
C VAL A 250 -11.87 -2.30 -12.95
N MET A 251 -10.78 -2.40 -12.18
CA MET A 251 -10.48 -3.57 -11.36
C MET A 251 -11.10 -3.47 -9.97
N ASP A 252 -11.38 -4.63 -9.40
CA ASP A 252 -11.69 -4.77 -7.99
C ASP A 252 -10.41 -4.57 -7.14
N PRO A 253 -10.47 -3.91 -5.97
CA PRO A 253 -9.31 -3.72 -5.10
C PRO A 253 -8.60 -5.01 -4.70
N SER A 254 -9.28 -6.16 -4.66
CA SER A 254 -8.70 -7.47 -4.32
C SER A 254 -7.39 -7.78 -5.04
N ILE A 255 -7.32 -7.49 -6.34
CA ILE A 255 -6.13 -7.79 -7.15
C ILE A 255 -4.91 -6.95 -6.72
N ILE A 256 -5.14 -5.78 -6.12
CA ILE A 256 -4.05 -4.96 -5.55
C ILE A 256 -3.55 -5.60 -4.25
N ALA A 257 -4.44 -6.20 -3.45
CA ALA A 257 -4.06 -6.96 -2.28
C ALA A 257 -3.24 -8.20 -2.64
N GLU A 258 -3.61 -8.91 -3.71
CA GLU A 258 -2.82 -10.02 -4.25
C GLU A 258 -1.42 -9.56 -4.69
N GLY A 259 -1.32 -8.38 -5.31
CA GLY A 259 -0.04 -7.75 -5.65
C GLY A 259 0.82 -7.41 -4.41
N LEU A 260 0.20 -6.90 -3.35
CA LEU A 260 0.88 -6.66 -2.07
C LEU A 260 1.45 -7.96 -1.50
N ILE A 261 0.64 -9.01 -1.42
CA ILE A 261 1.08 -10.33 -0.92
C ILE A 261 2.22 -10.89 -1.77
N THR A 262 2.13 -10.79 -3.10
CA THR A 262 3.19 -11.22 -4.01
C THR A 262 4.52 -10.55 -3.70
N ILE A 263 4.53 -9.23 -3.45
CA ILE A 263 5.75 -8.48 -3.07
C ILE A 263 6.26 -8.86 -1.68
N ILE A 264 5.35 -9.11 -0.74
CA ILE A 264 5.68 -9.47 0.63
C ILE A 264 6.34 -10.84 0.69
N GLU A 265 5.81 -11.82 -0.03
CA GLU A 265 6.26 -13.21 0.01
C GLU A 265 7.51 -13.49 -0.85
N ASP A 266 7.70 -12.73 -1.93
CA ASP A 266 8.87 -12.88 -2.79
C ASP A 266 10.04 -12.00 -2.32
N ASP A 267 10.96 -12.62 -1.58
CA ASP A 267 12.17 -11.98 -1.05
C ASP A 267 13.18 -11.58 -2.13
N THR A 268 12.98 -11.98 -3.39
CA THR A 268 13.85 -11.58 -4.51
C THR A 268 13.50 -10.19 -5.07
N LEU A 269 12.29 -9.68 -4.79
CA LEU A 269 11.82 -8.41 -5.35
C LEU A 269 12.37 -7.22 -4.55
N ASN A 270 13.27 -6.45 -5.17
CA ASN A 270 13.72 -5.16 -4.67
C ASN A 270 13.96 -4.18 -5.82
N GLY A 271 13.36 -2.99 -5.74
CA GLY A 271 13.38 -1.97 -6.80
C GLY A 271 12.42 -2.27 -7.95
N GLU A 272 11.52 -3.22 -7.75
CA GLU A 272 10.57 -3.65 -8.77
C GLU A 272 9.40 -2.70 -8.89
N VAL A 273 8.91 -2.56 -10.13
CA VAL A 273 7.73 -1.75 -10.46
C VAL A 273 6.67 -2.69 -11.00
N MET A 274 5.83 -3.16 -10.09
CA MET A 274 4.69 -4.03 -10.39
C MET A 274 3.58 -3.21 -11.03
N LYS A 275 3.10 -3.63 -12.19
CA LYS A 275 1.89 -3.11 -12.84
C LYS A 275 0.75 -4.08 -12.61
N ILE A 276 -0.44 -3.54 -12.36
CA ILE A 276 -1.66 -4.34 -12.25
C ILE A 276 -2.69 -3.74 -13.19
N THR A 277 -3.12 -4.51 -14.19
CA THR A 277 -4.04 -4.06 -15.25
C THR A 277 -5.16 -5.07 -15.42
N ALA A 278 -6.35 -4.63 -15.85
CA ALA A 278 -7.45 -5.55 -16.11
C ALA A 278 -7.12 -6.55 -17.25
N SER A 279 -6.25 -6.17 -18.18
CA SER A 279 -5.90 -7.00 -19.34
C SER A 279 -4.82 -8.04 -19.07
N GLN A 280 -3.85 -7.76 -18.18
CA GLN A 280 -2.70 -8.65 -17.93
C GLN A 280 -2.60 -9.12 -16.48
N GLY A 281 -3.46 -8.63 -15.57
CA GLY A 281 -3.30 -8.85 -14.13
C GLY A 281 -1.96 -8.28 -13.63
N ILE A 282 -1.34 -9.00 -12.70
CA ILE A 282 -0.06 -8.67 -12.07
C ILE A 282 1.09 -8.99 -13.03
N HIS A 283 1.89 -7.98 -13.36
CA HIS A 283 3.11 -8.12 -14.17
C HIS A 283 4.10 -7.01 -13.81
N PHE A 284 5.32 -7.01 -14.36
CA PHE A 284 6.37 -6.06 -13.97
C PHE A 284 6.84 -5.18 -15.14
N GLN A 285 7.15 -3.92 -14.83
CA GLN A 285 7.77 -3.01 -15.78
C GLN A 285 9.22 -3.42 -16.04
N GLN A 286 9.57 -3.57 -17.32
CA GLN A 286 10.93 -3.88 -17.72
C GLN A 286 11.74 -2.59 -17.92
N TYR A 287 12.92 -2.54 -17.32
CA TYR A 287 13.88 -1.45 -17.50
C TYR A 287 15.19 -2.00 -18.07
N SER A 288 15.92 -1.15 -18.78
CA SER A 288 17.28 -1.47 -19.22
C SER A 288 18.18 -1.81 -18.02
N GLN A 289 19.08 -2.75 -18.22
CA GLN A 289 20.08 -3.09 -17.22
C GLN A 289 21.00 -1.90 -16.94
N THR A 290 21.41 -1.78 -15.68
CA THR A 290 22.39 -0.79 -15.22
C THR A 290 23.55 -1.55 -14.57
N PRO A 291 24.76 -0.95 -14.45
CA PRO A 291 25.90 -1.58 -13.78
C PRO A 291 25.61 -2.02 -12.34
N TYR A 292 24.56 -1.46 -11.73
CA TYR A 292 24.16 -1.75 -10.37
C TYR A 292 23.02 -2.77 -10.25
N THR A 293 22.36 -3.11 -11.36
CA THR A 293 21.29 -4.13 -11.42
C THR A 293 21.76 -5.44 -12.05
N SER A 294 23.06 -5.55 -12.40
CA SER A 294 23.64 -6.71 -13.07
C SER A 294 24.07 -7.87 -12.16
N SER A 295 23.81 -7.82 -10.85
CA SER A 295 24.13 -8.94 -9.97
C SER A 295 22.88 -9.76 -9.61
N LYS A 296 22.78 -10.94 -10.24
CA LYS A 296 21.94 -12.13 -9.95
C LYS A 296 20.93 -12.45 -11.05
N ARG A 297 21.37 -13.26 -12.02
CA ARG A 297 20.58 -14.40 -12.52
C ARG A 297 21.14 -15.65 -11.88
#